data_AF-A0A932T3P1-F1
#
_entry.id   AF-A0A932T3P1-F1
#
_cell.length_a   1.000
_cell.length_b   1.000
_cell.length_c   1.000
_cell.angle_alpha   90.00
_cell.angle_beta   90.00
_cell.angle_gamma   90.00
#
_symmetry.space_group_name_H-M   'P 1'
#
loop_
_entity.id
_entity.type
_entity.pdbx_description
1 polymer ?
#
loop_
_entity_poly.entity_id
_entity_poly.type
_entity_poly.pdbx_seq_one_letter_code
_entity_poly.pdbx_strand_id
1 'polypeptide(L)'
;MLRLIAVGLLMSGTLLAAEDPKAPRLAAPEGWGGETIALPPGFAPDMKLKGSEHIRFAPGMMKAESDSFFSYAFVFELESKPELTE
;
A
#
# COMPACT_ATOMS: atom_id res chain seq x y z
N MET A 1 39.24 -9.66 -27.14
CA MET A 1 39.17 -9.79 -25.67
C MET A 1 38.50 -8.60 -24.98
N LEU A 2 38.66 -7.36 -25.48
CA LEU A 2 37.96 -6.18 -24.96
C LEU A 2 36.42 -6.18 -25.17
N ARG A 3 35.94 -6.84 -26.24
CA ARG A 3 34.50 -6.97 -26.56
C ARG A 3 33.71 -7.91 -25.63
N LEU A 4 34.37 -8.88 -25.00
CA LEU A 4 33.72 -9.83 -24.09
C LEU A 4 33.52 -9.23 -22.69
N ILE A 5 34.38 -8.28 -22.30
CA ILE A 5 34.28 -7.55 -21.03
C ILE A 5 33.10 -6.55 -21.07
N ALA A 6 32.86 -5.92 -22.22
CA ALA A 6 31.77 -4.97 -22.40
C ALA A 6 30.36 -5.61 -22.29
N VAL A 7 30.20 -6.88 -22.65
CA VAL A 7 28.92 -7.60 -22.54
C VAL A 7 28.66 -8.05 -21.09
N GLY A 8 29.70 -8.37 -20.32
CA GLY A 8 29.57 -8.74 -18.91
C GLY A 8 29.12 -7.58 -18.01
N LEU A 9 29.54 -6.35 -18.34
CA LEU A 9 29.21 -5.17 -17.52
C LEU A 9 27.76 -4.68 -17.68
N LEU A 10 27.11 -4.98 -18.81
CA LEU A 10 25.71 -4.61 -19.07
C LEU A 10 24.68 -5.52 -18.37
N MET A 11 25.08 -6.72 -17.92
CA MET A 11 24.20 -7.67 -17.21
C MET A 11 24.19 -7.50 -15.69
N SER A 12 24.86 -6.49 -15.14
CA SER A 12 24.90 -6.24 -13.68
C SER A 12 23.95 -5.13 -13.21
N GLY A 13 23.22 -4.48 -14.13
CA GLY A 13 22.46 -3.25 -13.84
C GLY A 13 20.99 -3.40 -13.45
N THR A 14 20.42 -4.61 -13.43
CA THR A 14 18.95 -4.79 -13.29
C THR A 14 18.50 -5.63 -12.09
N LEU A 15 19.36 -5.77 -11.08
CA LEU A 15 18.95 -6.27 -9.75
C LEU A 15 18.76 -5.09 -8.78
N LEU A 16 17.95 -4.12 -9.18
CA LEU A 16 17.14 -3.41 -8.19
C LEU A 16 16.08 -4.41 -7.76
N ALA A 17 16.38 -5.21 -6.73
CA ALA A 17 15.34 -5.92 -6.01
C ALA A 17 14.35 -4.85 -5.56
N ALA A 18 13.18 -4.81 -6.20
CA ALA A 18 12.05 -4.07 -5.64
C ALA A 18 11.86 -4.64 -4.23
N GLU A 19 12.11 -3.82 -3.20
CA GLU A 19 11.84 -4.22 -1.83
C GLU A 19 10.40 -4.70 -1.80
N ASP A 20 10.21 -5.98 -1.44
CA ASP A 20 8.90 -6.57 -1.31
C ASP A 20 8.13 -5.70 -0.30
N PRO A 21 7.04 -5.02 -0.71
CA PRO A 21 6.36 -4.07 0.15
C PRO A 21 6.02 -4.78 1.44
N LYS A 22 6.65 -4.34 2.54
CA LYS A 22 6.50 -4.91 3.86
C LYS A 22 5.01 -5.11 4.11
N ALA A 23 4.58 -6.35 4.32
CA ALA A 23 3.16 -6.69 4.43
C ALA A 23 2.47 -5.70 5.38
N PRO A 24 1.32 -5.14 4.97
CA PRO A 24 0.68 -4.06 5.72
C PRO A 24 0.44 -4.51 7.16
N ARG A 25 0.71 -3.65 8.13
CA ARG A 25 0.62 -4.01 9.56
C ARG A 25 -0.79 -4.45 9.98
N LEU A 26 -1.81 -4.09 9.21
CA LEU A 26 -3.17 -4.55 9.40
C LEU A 26 -3.47 -5.81 8.54
N ALA A 27 -3.30 -6.98 9.15
CA ALA A 27 -3.80 -8.22 8.59
C ALA A 27 -5.34 -8.20 8.54
N ALA A 28 -5.91 -8.55 7.39
CA ALA A 28 -7.35 -8.68 7.26
C ALA A 28 -7.82 -10.00 7.92
N PRO A 29 -8.99 -10.04 8.56
CA PRO A 29 -9.63 -11.31 8.86
C PRO A 29 -9.90 -12.11 7.56
N GLU A 30 -10.00 -13.43 7.68
CA GLU A 30 -10.23 -14.30 6.52
C GLU A 30 -11.52 -13.91 5.76
N GLY A 31 -11.43 -13.87 4.43
CA GLY A 31 -12.55 -13.53 3.54
C GLY A 31 -12.87 -12.04 3.42
N TRP A 32 -12.17 -11.16 4.13
CA TRP A 32 -12.32 -9.71 3.97
C TRP A 32 -11.61 -9.22 2.71
N GLY A 33 -12.27 -8.32 1.97
CA GLY A 33 -11.64 -7.58 0.88
C GLY A 33 -10.78 -6.44 1.44
N GLY A 34 -9.98 -5.78 0.60
CA GLY A 34 -9.24 -4.61 1.05
C GLY A 34 -8.65 -3.77 -0.07
N GLU A 35 -8.35 -2.53 0.29
CA GLU A 35 -7.69 -1.54 -0.55
C GLU A 35 -6.53 -0.93 0.24
N THR A 36 -5.50 -0.45 -0.45
CA THR A 36 -4.42 0.33 0.15
C THR A 36 -4.17 1.55 -0.71
N ILE A 37 -4.27 2.72 -0.10
CA ILE A 37 -4.13 4.02 -0.75
C ILE A 37 -2.83 4.66 -0.25
N ALA A 38 -1.94 5.01 -1.18
CA ALA A 38 -0.75 5.78 -0.86
C ALA A 38 -1.14 7.23 -0.50
N LEU A 39 -0.51 7.79 0.52
CA LEU A 39 -0.69 9.19 0.91
C LEU A 39 0.48 10.06 0.40
N PRO A 40 0.20 11.22 -0.22
CA PRO A 40 -1.13 11.77 -0.48
C PRO A 40 -1.86 11.01 -1.60
N PRO A 41 -3.18 10.85 -1.51
CA PRO A 41 -3.94 10.20 -2.56
C PRO A 41 -4.01 11.09 -3.80
N GLY A 42 -4.15 10.48 -4.98
CA GLY A 42 -4.16 11.23 -6.25
C GLY A 42 -5.25 12.30 -6.35
N PHE A 43 -6.37 12.14 -5.62
CA PHE A 43 -7.45 13.12 -5.57
C PHE A 43 -7.19 14.28 -4.59
N ALA A 44 -6.20 14.16 -3.69
CA ALA A 44 -5.84 15.20 -2.72
C ALA A 44 -4.30 15.37 -2.65
N PRO A 45 -3.67 15.82 -3.75
CA PRO A 45 -2.21 15.91 -3.85
C PRO A 45 -1.58 16.89 -2.86
N ASP A 46 -2.35 17.88 -2.38
CA ASP A 46 -1.86 18.90 -1.44
C ASP A 46 -1.79 18.42 0.02
N MET A 47 -2.33 17.24 0.34
CA MET A 47 -2.29 16.64 1.68
C MET A 47 -0.85 16.46 2.14
N LYS A 48 -0.56 16.84 3.39
CA LYS A 48 0.81 16.77 3.96
C LYS A 48 1.17 15.43 4.59
N LEU A 49 0.16 14.60 4.86
CA LEU A 49 0.36 13.26 5.40
C LEU A 49 1.06 12.37 4.37
N LYS A 50 2.02 11.59 4.86
CA LYS A 50 2.77 10.59 4.10
C LYS A 50 2.64 9.23 4.76
N GLY A 51 2.56 8.20 3.94
CA GLY A 51 2.36 6.83 4.39
C GLY A 51 1.29 6.13 3.58
N SER A 52 0.46 5.32 4.23
CA SER A 52 -0.61 4.58 3.56
C SER A 52 -1.87 4.50 4.42
N GLU A 53 -3.02 4.52 3.75
CA GLU A 53 -4.30 4.14 4.31
C GLU A 53 -4.60 2.69 3.92
N HIS A 54 -4.90 1.85 4.90
CA HIS A 54 -5.31 0.47 4.67
C HIS A 54 -6.78 0.32 5.01
N ILE A 55 -7.58 -0.10 4.04
CA ILE A 55 -9.02 -0.31 4.21
C ILE A 55 -9.33 -1.80 4.09
N ARG A 56 -10.20 -2.33 4.93
CA ARG A 56 -10.66 -3.72 4.95
C ARG A 56 -12.18 -3.76 4.96
N PHE A 57 -12.75 -4.44 3.97
CA PHE A 57 -14.18 -4.52 3.74
C PHE A 57 -14.72 -5.84 4.27
N ALA A 58 -15.75 -5.79 5.11
CA ALA A 58 -16.42 -7.01 5.56
C ALA A 58 -17.03 -7.76 4.36
N PRO A 59 -17.15 -9.10 4.40
CA PRO A 59 -17.66 -9.88 3.27
C PRO A 59 -19.07 -9.46 2.80
N GLY A 60 -19.87 -8.88 3.68
CA GLY A 60 -21.22 -8.37 3.39
C GLY A 60 -21.33 -6.87 3.14
N MET A 61 -20.21 -6.11 3.07
CA MET A 61 -20.23 -4.65 2.95
C MET A 61 -21.13 -4.14 1.82
N MET A 62 -21.20 -4.88 0.70
CA MET A 62 -21.96 -4.51 -0.50
C MET A 62 -23.35 -5.17 -0.58
N LYS A 63 -23.83 -5.82 0.49
CA LYS A 63 -25.11 -6.54 0.53
C LYS A 63 -26.02 -5.91 1.59
N ALA A 64 -27.08 -5.21 1.18
CA ALA A 64 -27.95 -4.44 2.07
C ALA A 64 -28.60 -5.28 3.19
N GLU A 65 -28.83 -6.57 2.92
CA GLU A 65 -29.47 -7.51 3.84
C GLU A 65 -28.47 -8.21 4.78
N SER A 66 -27.17 -7.93 4.67
CA SER A 66 -26.16 -8.53 5.54
C SER A 66 -26.08 -7.81 6.89
N ASP A 67 -25.87 -8.56 7.97
CA ASP A 67 -25.50 -8.01 9.29
C ASP A 67 -24.21 -7.19 9.28
N SER A 68 -23.40 -7.31 8.21
CA SER A 68 -22.17 -6.56 7.97
C SER A 68 -22.29 -5.55 6.83
N PHE A 69 -23.52 -5.19 6.44
CA PHE A 69 -23.76 -4.18 5.43
C PHE A 69 -23.05 -2.87 5.81
N PHE A 70 -22.36 -2.28 4.83
CA PHE A 70 -21.61 -1.04 4.99
C PHE A 70 -20.60 -1.05 6.17
N SER A 71 -20.09 -2.23 6.54
CA SER A 71 -19.10 -2.39 7.60
C SER A 71 -17.70 -2.56 7.03
N TYR A 72 -16.77 -1.74 7.51
CA TYR A 72 -15.36 -1.77 7.12
C TYR A 72 -14.48 -1.23 8.25
N ALA A 73 -13.20 -1.59 8.22
CA ALA A 73 -12.18 -1.06 9.11
C ALA A 73 -11.11 -0.34 8.29
N PHE A 74 -10.55 0.73 8.81
CA PHE A 74 -9.42 1.41 8.18
C PHE A 74 -8.35 1.78 9.21
N VAL A 75 -7.11 1.86 8.76
CA VAL A 75 -5.97 2.30 9.56
C VAL A 75 -5.05 3.17 8.72
N PHE A 76 -4.54 4.24 9.34
CA PHE A 76 -3.48 5.05 8.77
C PHE A 76 -2.13 4.60 9.31
N GLU A 77 -1.27 4.12 8.42
CA GLU A 77 0.14 3.88 8.70
C GLU A 77 0.95 5.09 8.22
N LEU A 78 1.21 6.02 9.14
CA LEU A 78 1.87 7.29 8.85
C LEU A 78 3.37 7.24 9.15
N GLU A 79 4.13 8.11 8.48
CA GLU A 79 5.50 8.41 8.87
C GLU A 79 5.57 8.93 10.33
N SER A 80 6.76 8.82 10.94
CA SER A 80 6.93 9.24 12.34
C SER A 80 6.74 10.75 12.51
N LYS A 81 6.04 11.14 13.59
CA LYS A 81 5.74 12.54 13.95
C LYS A 81 5.05 13.31 12.80
N PRO A 82 3.89 12.82 12.30
CA PRO A 82 3.16 13.54 11.28
C PRO A 82 2.66 14.88 11.82
N GLU A 83 2.63 15.90 10.98
CA GLU A 83 1.95 17.16 11.30
C GLU A 83 0.44 16.94 11.20
N LEU A 84 -0.24 16.95 12.34
CA LEU A 84 -1.69 16.85 12.42
C LEU A 84 -2.29 18.25 12.54
N THR A 85 -3.41 18.47 11.86
CA THR A 85 -4.23 19.68 11.99
C THR A 85 -5.43 19.37 12.89
N GLU A 86 -5.95 20.39 13.58
CA GLU A 86 -7.22 20.31 14.33
C GLU A 86 -8.44 20.42 13.42
#